data_AF-A0A7K0G5J5-F1
#
_entry.id   AF-A0A7K0G5J5-F1
#
_cell.length_a   1.000
_cell.length_b   1.000
_cell.length_c   1.000
_cell.angle_alpha   90.00
_cell.angle_beta   90.00
_cell.angle_gamma   90.00
#
_symmetry.space_group_name_H-M   'P 1'
#
loop_
_entity.id
_entity.type
_entity.pdbx_description
1 polymer ?
#
loop_
_entity_poly.entity_id
_entity_poly.type
_entity_poly.pdbx_seq_one_letter_code
_entity_poly.pdbx_strand_id
1 'polypeptide(L)' 'MKTQELFFIVRIEVETAYEHLSDTLKEMEETSRFLMTNSPKVKVVNSEILTTKTRNLKNSTDGA' A
#
# COMPACT_ATOMS: atom_id res chain seq x y z
N MET A 1 -23.44 -13.85 -3.94
CA MET A 1 -22.03 -13.51 -4.24
C MET A 1 -21.21 -13.68 -2.96
N LYS A 2 -20.00 -14.25 -3.03
CA LYS A 2 -19.07 -14.31 -1.88
C LYS A 2 -17.99 -13.25 -2.09
N THR A 3 -17.86 -12.32 -1.16
CA THR A 3 -16.78 -11.33 -1.13
C THR A 3 -15.55 -11.96 -0.49
N GLN A 4 -14.36 -11.74 -1.06
CA GLN A 4 -13.08 -12.19 -0.48
C GLN A 4 -12.17 -10.98 -0.33
N GLU A 5 -11.48 -10.91 0.81
CA GLU A 5 -10.49 -9.87 1.08
C GLU A 5 -9.10 -10.36 0.64
N LEU A 6 -8.45 -9.55 -0.19
CA LEU A 6 -7.09 -9.75 -0.68
C LEU A 6 -6.20 -8.69 -0.06
N PHE A 7 -5.09 -9.12 0.54
CA PHE A 7 -4.04 -8.24 1.02
C PHE A 7 -2.85 -8.34 0.08
N PHE A 8 -2.42 -7.19 -0.45
CA PHE A 8 -1.21 -7.08 -1.25
C PHE A 8 -0.13 -6.44 -0.39
N ILE A 9 1.04 -7.06 -0.36
CA ILE A 9 2.26 -6.39 0.11
C ILE A 9 3.00 -5.95 -1.13
N VAL A 10 3.16 -4.64 -1.29
CA VAL A 10 3.87 -4.04 -2.42
C VAL A 10 5.19 -3.45 -1.95
N ARG A 11 6.22 -3.61 -2.78
CA ARG A 11 7.43 -2.81 -2.70
C ARG A 11 7.31 -1.70 -3.70
N ILE A 12 7.61 -0.49 -3.25
CA ILE A 12 7.58 0.70 -4.08
C ILE A 12 8.93 1.39 -4.01
N GLU A 13 9.33 1.95 -5.14
CA GLU A 13 10.46 2.85 -5.23
C GLU A 13 9.94 4.21 -5.68
N VAL A 14 10.29 5.24 -4.93
CA VAL A 14 9.77 6.60 -5.13
C VAL A 14 10.91 7.60 -5.19
N GLU A 15 10.78 8.55 -6.11
CA GLU A 15 11.59 9.75 -6.16
C GLU A 15 10.76 10.89 -5.54
N THR A 16 11.32 11.59 -4.56
CA THR A 16 10.59 12.60 -3.79
C THR A 16 11.38 13.88 -3.65
N ALA A 17 10.67 15.02 -3.73
CA ALA A 17 11.22 16.34 -3.48
C ALA A 17 11.23 16.75 -1.99
N TYR A 18 10.76 15.87 -1.10
CA TYR A 18 10.79 16.11 0.34
C TYR A 18 12.15 15.77 0.95
N GLU A 19 12.54 16.55 1.95
CA GLU A 19 13.75 16.31 2.74
C GLU A 19 13.55 15.17 3.76
N HIS A 20 12.31 14.97 4.23
CA HIS A 20 11.98 13.96 5.23
C HIS A 20 11.02 12.91 4.68
N LEU A 21 11.36 11.63 4.93
CA LEU A 21 10.56 10.49 4.51
C LEU A 21 9.12 10.54 5.06
N SER A 22 8.92 11.08 6.26
CA SER A 22 7.60 11.22 6.88
C SER A 22 6.64 12.06 6.04
N ASP A 23 7.14 13.10 5.38
CA ASP A 23 6.33 13.99 4.53
C ASP A 23 5.95 13.29 3.22
N THR A 24 6.89 12.51 2.65
CA THR A 24 6.62 11.62 1.51
C THR A 24 5.52 10.63 1.82
N LEU A 25 5.60 9.95 2.98
CA LEU A 25 4.59 8.98 3.40
C LEU A 25 3.22 9.62 3.59
N LYS A 26 3.17 10.78 4.26
CA LYS A 26 1.93 11.51 4.50
C LYS A 26 1.25 11.94 3.20
N GLU A 27 2.00 12.48 2.24
CA GLU A 27 1.43 12.85 0.94
C GLU A 27 0.86 11.63 0.22
N MET A 28 1.55 10.50 0.27
CA MET A 28 1.11 9.26 -0.36
C MET A 28 -0.16 8.68 0.28
N GLU A 29 -0.30 8.75 1.61
CA GLU A 29 -1.52 8.34 2.31
C GLU A 29 -2.73 9.24 1.98
N GLU A 30 -2.50 10.55 1.90
CA GLU A 30 -3.58 11.53 1.63
C GLU A 30 -4.06 11.48 0.17
N THR A 31 -3.16 11.20 -0.78
CA THR A 31 -3.48 11.20 -2.22
C THR A 31 -3.85 9.83 -2.79
N SER A 32 -3.30 8.73 -2.24
CA SER A 32 -3.49 7.39 -2.81
C SER A 32 -4.67 6.67 -2.17
N ARG A 33 -5.90 6.94 -2.62
CA ARG A 33 -7.06 6.23 -2.07
C ARG A 33 -7.22 4.79 -2.54
N PHE A 34 -6.67 4.37 -3.68
CA PHE A 34 -6.76 2.95 -4.12
C PHE A 34 -5.66 2.50 -5.09
N LEU A 35 -4.86 3.42 -5.62
CA LEU A 35 -3.76 3.14 -6.53
C LEU A 35 -2.62 4.11 -6.20
N MET A 36 -1.41 3.61 -5.98
CA MET A 36 -0.24 4.47 -5.75
C MET A 36 0.15 5.08 -7.10
N THR A 37 -0.36 6.28 -7.36
CA THR A 37 -0.06 7.06 -8.56
C THR A 37 0.90 8.19 -8.22
N ASN A 38 1.45 8.84 -9.23
CA ASN A 38 2.25 10.05 -9.03
C ASN A 38 1.42 11.14 -8.33
N SER A 39 2.11 11.96 -7.56
CA SER A 39 1.63 13.21 -6.99
C SER A 39 2.54 14.36 -7.48
N PRO A 40 2.22 15.64 -7.17
CA PRO A 40 3.05 16.76 -7.60
C PRO A 40 4.51 16.71 -7.11
N LYS A 41 4.77 16.05 -5.97
CA LYS A 41 6.11 16.00 -5.35
C LYS A 41 6.68 14.59 -5.15
N VAL A 42 5.90 13.56 -5.48
CA VAL A 42 6.31 12.16 -5.37
C VAL A 42 6.04 11.46 -6.69
N LYS A 43 7.09 10.90 -7.28
CA LYS A 43 7.01 10.11 -8.50
C LYS A 43 7.28 8.65 -8.18
N VAL A 44 6.33 7.79 -8.53
CA VAL A 44 6.51 6.34 -8.43
C VAL A 44 7.40 5.89 -9.58
N VAL A 45 8.54 5.30 -9.26
CA VAL A 45 9.52 4.81 -10.23
C VAL A 45 9.23 3.35 -10.58
N ASN A 46 8.93 2.54 -9.56
CA ASN A 46 8.60 1.14 -9.72
C ASN A 46 7.63 0.68 -8.62
N SER A 47 6.83 -0.34 -8.94
CA SER A 47 5.93 -1.01 -8.00
C SER A 47 5.91 -2.51 -8.31
N GLU A 48 6.22 -3.32 -7.31
CA GLU A 48 6.26 -4.77 -7.40
C GLU A 48 5.38 -5.38 -6.31
N ILE A 49 4.55 -6.36 -6.66
CA ILE A 49 3.80 -7.17 -5.69
C ILE A 49 4.74 -8.22 -5.12
N LEU A 50 5.08 -8.10 -3.83
CA LEU A 50 5.95 -9.06 -3.15
C LEU A 50 5.21 -10.32 -2.72
N THR A 51 3.96 -10.17 -2.25
CA THR A 51 3.11 -11.31 -1.91
C THR A 51 1.64 -10.94 -1.93
N THR A 52 0.81 -11.93 -2.28
CA THR A 52 -0.65 -11.87 -2.17
C THR A 52 -1.08 -12.78 -1.04
N LYS A 53 -1.79 -12.26 -0.04
CA LYS A 53 -2.39 -13.07 1.03
C LYS A 53 -3.91 -13.01 0.92
N THR A 54 -4.54 -14.17 0.78
CA THR A 54 -6.00 -14.32 0.89
C THR A 54 -6.37 -14.42 2.36
N ARG A 55 -7.33 -13.62 2.84
CA ARG A 55 -7.85 -13.81 4.20
C ARG A 55 -8.65 -15.12 4.25
N ASN A 56 -8.07 -16.17 4.82
CA ASN A 56 -8.85 -17.33 5.22
C ASN A 56 -9.63 -16.97 6.48
N LEU A 57 -10.94 -16.72 6.33
CA LEU A 57 -11.89 -16.48 7.43
C LEU A 57 -11.90 -17.59 8.50
N LYS A 58 -11.25 -18.73 8.25
CA LYS A 58 -11.18 -19.87 9.16
C LYS A 58 -10.16 -19.72 10.30
N ASN A 59 -9.28 -18.73 10.24
CA ASN A 59 -8.26 -18.45 11.28
C ASN A 59 -8.40 -17.05 11.89
N SER A 60 -9.63 -16.52 12.05
CA SER A 60 -9.85 -15.55 13.13
C SER A 60 -9.76 -16.36 14.42
N THR A 61 -8.60 -16.29 15.07
CA THR A 61 -8.44 -16.80 16.43
C THR A 61 -9.56 -16.23 17.30
N ASP A 62 -10.48 -17.10 17.72
CA ASP A 62 -10.99 -17.07 19.09
C ASP A 62 -9.75 -17.12 20.00
N GLY A 63 -9.24 -15.93 20.33
CA GLY A 63 -8.13 -15.72 21.24
C GLY A 63 -8.62 -14.79 22.32
N ALA A 64 -8.86 -15.39 23.49
CA ALA A 64 -9.32 -14.82 24.75
C ALA A 64 -8.60 -13.54 25.20
#